data_AF-A0AAP0VEF6-F1
#
_entry.id   AF-A0AAP0VEF6-F1
#
_cell.length_a   1.000
_cell.length_b   1.000
_cell.length_c   1.000
_cell.angle_alpha   90.00
_cell.angle_beta   90.00
_cell.angle_gamma   90.00
#
_symmetry.space_group_name_H-M   'P 1'
#
loop_
_entity.id
_entity.type
_entity.pdbx_description
1 polymer ?
#
loop_
_entity_poly.entity_id
_entity_poly.type
_entity_poly.pdbx_seq_one_letter_code
_entity_poly.pdbx_strand_id
1 'polypeptide(L)'
;MEKVKVEMTAEEHARFAQFKAEEAKKAAAAKAKAERETYKQMVDDEVSAAIPILQELSGDIKTVKQKVIDNFKAIIAAKAELFKAKNPDQRSHTFTTSDGNMRLTIGQYTTDGYRDTVEDGIAIVKEFISSLAKDTDTQALVNMVFRLLARDAQGTLKASRIVQLRKIAEDNGNERFLEGVRIIEESYQPTVSKQFIRAEVRNDNGAWKQIPLGMTES
;
A
#
# COMPACT_ATOMS: atom_id res chain seq x y z
N MET A 1 38.08 -47.22 32.99
CA MET A 1 37.42 -48.17 32.07
C MET A 1 38.29 -49.40 31.96
N GLU A 2 37.81 -50.52 32.49
CA GLU A 2 38.44 -51.81 32.37
C GLU A 2 38.41 -52.23 30.89
N LYS A 3 39.58 -52.48 30.29
CA LYS A 3 39.65 -52.87 28.88
C LYS A 3 39.42 -54.38 28.80
N VAL A 4 38.25 -54.78 28.34
CA VAL A 4 37.94 -56.18 28.03
C VAL A 4 38.49 -56.50 26.63
N LYS A 5 39.39 -57.48 26.55
CA LYS A 5 39.95 -57.97 25.28
C LYS A 5 39.02 -59.06 24.76
N VAL A 6 38.31 -58.78 23.67
CA VAL A 6 37.35 -59.71 23.06
C VAL A 6 37.97 -60.26 21.78
N GLU A 7 38.17 -61.57 21.69
CA GLU A 7 38.52 -62.26 20.45
C GLU A 7 37.22 -62.51 19.66
N MET A 8 37.17 -62.03 18.42
CA MET A 8 35.97 -62.13 17.57
C MET A 8 36.37 -62.66 16.19
N THR A 9 35.49 -63.48 15.61
CA THR A 9 35.65 -64.01 14.25
C THR A 9 35.46 -62.90 13.20
N ALA A 10 35.94 -63.12 11.98
CA ALA A 10 35.83 -62.11 10.90
C ALA A 10 34.37 -61.71 10.61
N GLU A 11 33.42 -62.64 10.75
CA GLU A 11 31.99 -62.39 10.58
C GLU A 11 31.39 -61.57 11.73
N GLU A 12 31.81 -61.84 12.98
CA GLU A 12 31.39 -61.08 14.15
C GLU A 12 31.94 -59.65 14.15
N HIS A 13 33.18 -59.48 13.69
CA HIS A 13 33.77 -58.15 13.50
C HIS A 13 33.03 -57.33 12.42
N ALA A 14 32.64 -57.95 11.31
CA ALA A 14 31.87 -57.29 10.26
C ALA A 14 30.46 -56.87 10.74
N ARG A 15 29.77 -57.73 11.50
CA ARG A 15 28.48 -57.41 12.11
C ARG A 15 28.58 -56.29 13.14
N PHE A 16 29.64 -56.28 13.95
CA PHE A 16 29.89 -55.21 14.92
C PHE A 16 30.20 -53.87 14.25
N ALA A 17 30.96 -53.88 13.14
CA ALA A 17 31.22 -52.68 12.35
C ALA A 17 29.94 -52.11 11.71
N GLN A 18 29.07 -52.96 11.17
CA GLN A 18 27.76 -52.55 10.65
C GLN A 18 26.86 -51.98 11.74
N PHE A 19 26.79 -52.62 12.91
CA PHE A 19 26.05 -52.12 14.06
C PHE A 19 26.53 -50.73 14.50
N LYS A 20 27.84 -50.51 14.60
CA LYS A 20 28.41 -49.19 14.92
C LYS A 20 28.09 -48.13 13.87
N ALA A 21 28.10 -48.49 12.58
CA ALA A 21 27.75 -47.56 11.50
C ALA A 21 26.27 -47.16 11.53
N GLU A 22 25.37 -48.10 11.82
CA GLU A 22 23.94 -47.80 12.00
C GLU A 22 23.66 -46.95 13.25
N GLU A 23 24.32 -47.24 14.38
CA GLU A 23 24.24 -46.40 15.57
C GLU A 23 24.74 -44.98 15.30
N ALA A 24 25.88 -44.83 14.61
CA ALA A 24 26.41 -43.53 14.25
C ALA A 24 25.45 -42.75 13.33
N LYS A 25 24.82 -43.43 12.36
CA LYS A 25 23.81 -42.81 11.47
C LYS A 25 22.56 -42.40 12.25
N LYS A 26 22.07 -43.23 13.17
CA LYS A 26 20.93 -42.91 14.04
C LYS A 26 21.25 -41.75 14.99
N ALA A 27 22.44 -41.74 15.58
CA ALA A 27 22.91 -40.66 16.46
C ALA A 27 23.09 -39.35 15.69
N ALA A 28 23.64 -39.38 14.48
CA ALA A 28 23.74 -38.21 13.62
C ALA A 28 22.37 -37.67 13.19
N ALA A 29 21.42 -38.56 12.83
CA ALA A 29 20.06 -38.17 12.51
C ALA A 29 19.31 -37.60 13.73
N ALA A 30 19.51 -38.17 14.93
CA ALA A 30 18.95 -37.66 16.17
C ALA A 30 19.54 -36.29 16.55
N LYS A 31 20.86 -36.10 16.39
CA LYS A 31 21.53 -34.82 16.60
C LYS A 31 21.02 -33.76 15.62
N ALA A 32 20.92 -34.08 14.34
CA ALA A 32 20.37 -33.16 13.33
C ALA A 32 18.89 -32.82 13.61
N LYS A 33 18.10 -33.78 14.12
CA LYS A 33 16.73 -33.51 14.57
C LYS A 33 16.72 -32.57 15.78
N ALA A 34 17.56 -32.81 16.78
CA ALA A 34 17.66 -31.96 17.97
C ALA A 34 18.13 -30.54 17.63
N GLU A 35 19.11 -30.38 16.73
CA GLU A 35 19.57 -29.08 16.24
C GLU A 35 18.45 -28.31 15.53
N ARG A 36 17.65 -28.99 14.69
CA ARG A 36 16.48 -28.38 14.03
C ARG A 36 15.42 -27.94 15.03
N GLU A 37 15.11 -28.76 16.04
CA GLU A 37 14.14 -28.38 17.08
C GLU A 37 14.67 -27.21 17.92
N THR A 38 15.97 -27.19 18.23
CA THR A 38 16.60 -26.07 18.94
C THR A 38 16.50 -24.78 18.13
N TYR A 39 16.80 -24.84 16.83
CA TYR A 39 16.66 -23.68 15.94
C TYR A 39 15.21 -23.18 15.84
N LYS A 40 14.24 -24.09 15.73
CA LYS A 40 12.82 -23.71 15.75
C LYS A 40 12.46 -22.97 17.02
N GLN A 41 12.86 -23.50 18.19
CA GLN A 41 12.59 -22.84 19.46
C GLN A 41 13.25 -21.46 19.53
N MET A 42 14.50 -21.33 19.08
CA MET A 42 15.18 -20.03 19.02
C MET A 42 14.43 -19.02 18.14
N VAL A 43 13.95 -19.46 16.97
CA VAL A 43 13.14 -18.60 16.09
C VAL A 43 11.80 -18.24 16.75
N ASP A 44 11.13 -19.21 17.36
CA ASP A 44 9.85 -18.99 18.04
C ASP A 44 10.00 -18.00 19.20
N ASP A 45 11.06 -18.14 20.00
CA ASP A 45 11.38 -17.25 21.11
C ASP A 45 11.68 -15.83 20.61
N GLU A 46 12.52 -15.69 19.59
CA GLU A 46 12.90 -14.39 19.03
C GLU A 46 11.70 -13.69 18.38
N VAL A 47 10.88 -14.43 17.61
CA VAL A 47 9.65 -13.87 17.01
C VAL A 47 8.66 -13.47 18.11
N SER A 48 8.50 -14.30 19.14
CA SER A 48 7.61 -14.02 20.28
C SER A 48 8.06 -12.80 21.09
N ALA A 49 9.36 -12.53 21.15
CA ALA A 49 9.92 -11.34 21.78
C ALA A 49 9.82 -10.09 20.87
N ALA A 50 10.05 -10.23 19.57
CA ALA A 50 10.07 -9.12 18.62
C ALA A 50 8.67 -8.57 18.32
N ILE A 51 7.65 -9.42 18.20
CA ILE A 51 6.29 -9.00 17.84
C ILE A 51 5.69 -7.99 18.83
N PRO A 52 5.74 -8.19 20.16
CA PRO A 52 5.26 -7.21 21.14
C PRO A 52 5.94 -5.85 21.03
N ILE A 53 7.26 -5.81 20.81
CA ILE A 53 8.03 -4.56 20.65
C ILE A 53 7.53 -3.78 19.44
N LEU A 54 7.31 -4.47 18.31
CA LEU A 54 6.79 -3.85 17.09
C LEU A 54 5.33 -3.38 17.25
N GLN A 55 4.52 -4.11 18.02
CA GLN A 55 3.15 -3.73 18.33
C GLN A 55 3.09 -2.47 19.21
N GLU A 56 3.95 -2.37 20.22
CA GLU A 56 4.07 -1.20 21.09
C GLU A 56 4.42 0.04 20.28
N LEU A 57 5.48 -0.03 19.47
CA LEU A 57 5.92 1.07 18.62
C LEU A 57 4.84 1.49 17.59
N SER A 58 4.12 0.51 17.02
CA SER A 58 2.98 0.78 16.13
C SER A 58 1.84 1.51 16.87
N GLY A 59 1.57 1.12 18.11
CA GLY A 59 0.62 1.78 19.00
C GLY A 59 1.01 3.22 19.31
N ASP A 60 2.28 3.46 19.62
CA ASP A 60 2.82 4.79 19.89
C ASP A 60 2.73 5.69 18.66
N ILE A 61 3.15 5.20 17.49
CA ILE A 61 3.03 5.94 16.22
C ILE A 61 1.57 6.32 15.95
N LYS A 62 0.62 5.40 16.18
CA LYS A 62 -0.81 5.67 16.01
C LYS A 62 -1.29 6.77 16.96
N THR A 63 -0.94 6.69 18.23
CA THR A 63 -1.31 7.67 19.26
C THR A 63 -0.74 9.06 18.95
N VAL A 64 0.55 9.13 18.63
CA VAL A 64 1.23 10.38 18.27
C VAL A 64 0.61 10.99 17.01
N LYS A 65 0.36 10.18 15.97
CA LYS A 65 -0.30 10.63 14.74
C LYS A 65 -1.68 11.24 15.02
N GLN A 66 -2.49 10.57 15.83
CA GLN A 66 -3.83 11.04 16.17
C GLN A 66 -3.77 12.38 16.92
N LYS A 67 -2.88 12.48 17.92
CA LYS A 67 -2.66 13.71 18.69
C LYS A 67 -2.23 14.89 17.80
N VAL A 68 -1.31 14.67 16.87
CA VAL A 68 -0.87 15.72 15.93
C VAL A 68 -2.04 16.15 15.03
N ILE A 69 -2.79 15.19 14.46
CA ILE A 69 -3.95 15.52 13.62
C ILE A 69 -4.99 16.33 14.41
N ASP A 70 -5.32 15.92 15.63
CA ASP A 70 -6.31 16.59 16.47
C ASP A 70 -5.89 18.01 16.85
N ASN A 71 -4.62 18.22 17.20
CA ASN A 71 -4.09 19.55 17.49
C ASN A 71 -4.21 20.49 16.27
N PHE A 72 -3.98 19.98 15.07
CA PHE A 72 -4.04 20.79 13.85
C PHE A 72 -5.46 20.98 13.31
N LYS A 73 -6.47 20.21 13.76
CA LYS A 73 -7.88 20.43 13.36
C LYS A 73 -8.33 21.86 13.68
N ALA A 74 -8.00 22.36 14.87
CA ALA A 74 -8.33 23.73 15.28
C ALA A 74 -7.64 24.78 14.40
N ILE A 75 -6.36 24.56 14.07
CA ILE A 75 -5.59 25.45 13.20
C ILE A 75 -6.14 25.45 11.77
N ILE A 76 -6.52 24.28 11.25
CA ILE A 76 -7.13 24.14 9.92
C ILE A 76 -8.49 24.86 9.87
N ALA A 77 -9.32 24.70 10.91
CA ALA A 77 -10.60 25.39 11.00
C ALA A 77 -10.42 26.92 11.03
N ALA A 78 -9.51 27.43 11.87
CA ALA A 78 -9.18 28.84 11.96
C ALA A 78 -8.65 29.39 10.62
N LYS A 79 -7.82 28.63 9.90
CA LYS A 79 -7.33 28.99 8.56
C LYS A 79 -8.49 29.09 7.56
N ALA A 80 -9.41 28.13 7.56
CA ALA A 80 -10.55 28.13 6.65
C ALA A 80 -11.49 29.33 6.88
N GLU A 81 -11.69 29.72 8.14
CA GLU A 81 -12.47 30.91 8.51
C GLU A 81 -11.77 32.20 8.07
N LEU A 82 -10.48 32.34 8.38
CA LEU A 82 -9.70 33.55 8.10
C LEU A 82 -9.64 33.87 6.61
N PHE A 83 -9.33 32.86 5.79
CA PHE A 83 -9.11 33.07 4.35
C PHE A 83 -10.40 32.95 3.52
N LYS A 84 -11.54 32.56 4.14
CA LYS A 84 -12.82 32.29 3.46
C LYS A 84 -12.70 31.37 2.23
N ALA A 85 -11.58 30.67 2.10
CA ALA A 85 -11.22 29.83 0.99
C ALA A 85 -11.31 28.38 1.47
N LYS A 86 -12.54 27.86 1.52
CA LYS A 86 -12.73 26.42 1.55
C LYS A 86 -12.54 25.95 0.13
N ASN A 87 -11.33 25.51 -0.20
CA ASN A 87 -11.16 24.69 -1.38
C ASN A 87 -11.60 23.27 -1.00
N PRO A 88 -12.79 22.79 -1.42
CA PRO A 88 -13.28 21.46 -1.08
C PRO A 88 -12.37 20.34 -1.61
N ASP A 89 -11.53 20.67 -2.60
CA ASP A 89 -10.57 19.75 -3.20
C ASP A 89 -9.21 19.75 -2.49
N GLN A 90 -8.99 20.63 -1.51
CA GLN A 90 -7.75 20.62 -0.74
C GLN A 90 -7.67 19.36 0.13
N ARG A 91 -6.78 18.44 -0.24
CA ARG A 91 -6.56 17.17 0.50
C ARG A 91 -5.37 17.21 1.46
N SER A 92 -4.57 18.28 1.43
CA SER A 92 -3.42 18.45 2.31
C SER A 92 -3.20 19.90 2.73
N HIS A 93 -2.67 20.08 3.93
CA HIS A 93 -2.27 21.34 4.50
C HIS A 93 -0.80 21.28 4.89
N THR A 94 -0.02 22.19 4.32
CA THR A 94 1.37 22.41 4.72
C THR A 94 1.46 23.65 5.60
N PHE A 95 2.12 23.50 6.74
CA PHE A 95 2.41 24.55 7.71
C PHE A 95 3.92 24.66 7.85
N THR A 96 4.42 25.89 7.75
CA THR A 96 5.84 26.21 7.94
C THR A 96 5.95 27.19 9.09
N THR A 97 6.93 27.01 9.96
CA THR A 97 7.21 27.93 11.07
C THR A 97 7.69 29.29 10.54
N SER A 98 7.49 30.36 11.31
CA SER A 98 7.85 31.73 10.90
C SER A 98 9.36 31.92 10.67
N ASP A 99 10.19 31.15 11.37
CA ASP A 99 11.64 31.09 11.16
C ASP A 99 12.05 30.29 9.91
N GLY A 100 11.09 29.61 9.27
CA GLY A 100 11.28 28.84 8.04
C GLY A 100 12.02 27.52 8.21
N ASN A 101 12.29 27.07 9.43
CA ASN A 101 13.16 25.91 9.69
C ASN A 101 12.41 24.59 9.83
N MET A 102 11.11 24.62 10.13
CA MET A 102 10.30 23.42 10.33
C MET A 102 9.05 23.45 9.45
N ARG A 103 8.71 22.30 8.90
CA ARG A 103 7.54 22.12 8.05
C ARG A 103 6.78 20.86 8.41
N LEU A 104 5.46 20.99 8.54
CA LEU A 104 4.55 19.89 8.77
C LEU A 104 3.48 19.87 7.69
N THR A 105 3.33 18.73 7.01
CA THR A 105 2.25 18.50 6.05
C THR A 105 1.32 17.44 6.57
N ILE A 106 0.04 17.79 6.71
CA ILE A 106 -1.02 16.86 7.11
C ILE A 106 -1.94 16.69 5.91
N GLY A 107 -2.17 15.46 5.48
CA GLY A 107 -3.00 15.20 4.31
C GLY A 107 -3.74 13.89 4.35
N GLN A 108 -4.55 13.69 3.33
CA GLN A 108 -5.40 12.51 3.17
C GLN A 108 -5.22 11.97 1.75
N TYR A 109 -4.95 10.68 1.66
CA TYR A 109 -5.11 9.92 0.44
C TYR A 109 -6.58 9.65 0.21
N THR A 110 -7.01 9.75 -1.04
CA THR A 110 -8.36 9.45 -1.47
C THR A 110 -8.33 8.32 -2.49
N THR A 111 -9.36 7.48 -2.46
CA THR A 111 -9.69 6.57 -3.55
C THR A 111 -10.85 7.16 -4.32
N ASP A 112 -10.81 6.98 -5.63
CA ASP A 112 -11.90 7.41 -6.50
C ASP A 112 -13.17 6.63 -6.14
N GLY A 113 -14.27 7.33 -5.90
CA GLY A 113 -15.57 6.73 -5.61
C GLY A 113 -16.63 7.41 -6.47
N TYR A 114 -17.73 6.74 -6.69
CA TYR A 114 -18.80 7.23 -7.56
C TYR A 114 -20.17 6.84 -7.01
N ARG A 115 -21.18 7.68 -7.27
CA ARG A 115 -22.59 7.39 -7.00
C ARG A 115 -23.13 6.36 -7.98
N ASP A 116 -24.29 5.80 -7.67
CA ASP A 116 -25.05 4.88 -8.51
C ASP A 116 -25.31 5.42 -9.92
N THR A 117 -25.50 6.74 -10.07
CA THR A 117 -25.71 7.40 -11.37
C THR A 117 -24.52 7.32 -12.33
N VAL A 118 -23.35 6.84 -11.89
CA VAL A 118 -22.17 6.69 -12.76
C VAL A 118 -22.42 5.70 -13.89
N GLU A 119 -23.20 4.65 -13.64
CA GLU A 119 -23.49 3.63 -14.65
C GLU A 119 -24.38 4.18 -15.77
N ASP A 120 -25.31 5.06 -15.43
CA ASP A 120 -26.16 5.75 -16.41
C ASP A 120 -25.30 6.64 -17.33
N GLY A 121 -24.36 7.39 -16.75
CA GLY A 121 -23.41 8.20 -17.51
C GLY A 121 -22.50 7.34 -18.41
N ILE A 122 -21.98 6.22 -17.90
CA ILE A 122 -21.17 5.28 -18.67
C ILE A 122 -21.99 4.67 -19.82
N ALA A 123 -23.25 4.33 -19.59
CA ALA A 123 -24.12 3.77 -20.62
C ALA A 123 -24.35 4.76 -21.76
N ILE A 124 -24.66 6.03 -21.44
CA ILE A 124 -24.83 7.09 -22.44
C ILE A 124 -23.56 7.28 -23.27
N VAL A 125 -22.40 7.34 -22.61
CA VAL A 125 -21.11 7.46 -23.30
C VAL A 125 -20.87 6.25 -24.22
N LYS A 126 -21.12 5.03 -23.74
CA LYS A 126 -20.92 3.80 -24.54
C LYS A 126 -21.86 3.75 -25.74
N GLU A 127 -23.11 4.14 -25.56
CA GLU A 127 -24.11 4.19 -26.62
C GLU A 127 -23.66 5.13 -27.74
N PHE A 128 -23.26 6.36 -27.37
CA PHE A 128 -22.77 7.34 -28.34
C PHE A 128 -21.54 6.85 -29.09
N ILE A 129 -20.52 6.36 -28.37
CA ILE A 129 -19.29 5.88 -28.99
C ILE A 129 -19.57 4.71 -29.93
N SER A 130 -20.45 3.79 -29.55
CA SER A 130 -20.83 2.65 -30.39
C SER A 130 -21.53 3.11 -31.67
N SER A 131 -22.30 4.20 -31.64
CA SER A 131 -22.94 4.76 -32.84
C SER A 131 -21.95 5.32 -33.87
N LEU A 132 -20.74 5.67 -33.44
CA LEU A 132 -19.68 6.18 -34.30
C LEU A 132 -18.90 5.05 -35.01
N ALA A 133 -18.96 3.83 -34.51
CA ALA A 133 -18.20 2.68 -35.01
C ALA A 133 -18.72 2.16 -36.37
N LYS A 134 -18.41 2.88 -37.46
CA LYS A 134 -18.87 2.52 -38.82
C LYS A 134 -17.89 1.65 -39.62
N ASP A 135 -16.60 1.70 -39.29
CA ASP A 135 -15.53 0.94 -39.93
C ASP A 135 -14.54 0.35 -38.91
N THR A 136 -13.65 -0.53 -39.38
CA THR A 136 -12.68 -1.26 -38.55
C THR A 136 -11.67 -0.35 -37.84
N ASP A 137 -11.31 0.79 -38.43
CA ASP A 137 -10.38 1.75 -37.84
C ASP A 137 -11.06 2.58 -36.75
N THR A 138 -12.34 2.93 -36.94
CA THR A 138 -13.16 3.59 -35.94
C THR A 138 -13.45 2.67 -34.75
N GLN A 139 -13.52 1.34 -34.96
CA GLN A 139 -13.59 0.38 -33.85
C GLN A 139 -12.34 0.38 -32.96
N ALA A 140 -11.14 0.62 -33.51
CA ALA A 140 -9.93 0.72 -32.70
C ALA A 140 -9.97 1.95 -31.76
N LEU A 141 -10.44 3.09 -32.27
CA LEU A 141 -10.64 4.31 -31.49
C LEU A 141 -11.72 4.13 -30.41
N VAL A 142 -12.82 3.48 -30.74
CA VAL A 142 -13.89 3.12 -29.79
C VAL A 142 -13.36 2.25 -28.65
N ASN A 143 -12.54 1.25 -28.97
CA ASN A 143 -11.90 0.41 -27.96
C ASN A 143 -10.91 1.17 -27.07
N MET A 144 -10.23 2.19 -27.60
CA MET A 144 -9.39 3.08 -26.78
C MET A 144 -10.23 3.88 -25.77
N VAL A 145 -11.40 4.37 -26.16
CA VAL A 145 -12.28 5.09 -25.23
C VAL A 145 -12.92 4.15 -24.20
N PHE A 146 -13.26 2.91 -24.57
CA PHE A 146 -13.69 1.90 -23.60
C PHE A 146 -12.62 1.57 -22.56
N ARG A 147 -11.33 1.67 -22.90
CA ARG A 147 -10.25 1.55 -21.90
C ARG A 147 -10.21 2.72 -20.93
N LEU A 148 -10.63 3.92 -21.34
CA LEU A 148 -10.77 5.06 -20.42
C LEU A 148 -11.89 4.83 -19.41
N LEU A 149 -12.98 4.18 -19.84
CA LEU A 149 -14.10 3.77 -19.00
C LEU A 149 -13.87 2.46 -18.24
N ALA A 150 -12.78 1.75 -18.52
CA ALA A 150 -12.48 0.50 -17.87
C ALA A 150 -12.15 0.75 -16.39
N ARG A 151 -12.75 -0.08 -15.54
CA ARG A 151 -12.46 -0.12 -14.10
C ARG A 151 -11.06 -0.73 -13.87
N ASP A 152 -10.43 -0.34 -12.77
CA ASP A 152 -9.22 -0.98 -12.29
C ASP A 152 -9.51 -2.38 -11.68
N ALA A 153 -8.47 -3.07 -11.22
CA ALA A 153 -8.60 -4.41 -10.63
C ALA A 153 -9.49 -4.43 -9.38
N GLN A 154 -9.73 -3.27 -8.76
CA GLN A 154 -10.56 -3.06 -7.58
C GLN A 154 -11.99 -2.68 -7.97
N GLY A 155 -12.33 -2.71 -9.26
CA GLY A 155 -13.64 -2.36 -9.77
C GLY A 155 -13.91 -0.85 -9.75
N THR A 156 -12.88 0.00 -9.64
CA THR A 156 -13.03 1.46 -9.49
C THR A 156 -12.67 2.19 -10.79
N LEU A 157 -13.47 3.17 -11.17
CA LEU A 157 -13.17 4.04 -12.31
C LEU A 157 -12.12 5.09 -11.91
N LYS A 158 -11.17 5.41 -12.80
CA LYS A 158 -10.11 6.38 -12.47
C LYS A 158 -10.53 7.80 -12.88
N ALA A 159 -10.48 8.74 -11.94
CA ALA A 159 -10.85 10.14 -12.20
C ALA A 159 -10.02 10.78 -13.32
N SER A 160 -8.72 10.44 -13.40
CA SER A 160 -7.83 10.93 -14.45
C SER A 160 -8.27 10.54 -15.87
N ARG A 161 -8.92 9.38 -16.03
CA ARG A 161 -9.46 8.93 -17.32
C ARG A 161 -10.72 9.70 -17.70
N ILE A 162 -11.51 10.16 -16.72
CA ILE A 162 -12.71 10.96 -16.96
C ILE A 162 -12.35 12.36 -17.44
N VAL A 163 -11.30 12.96 -16.88
CA VAL A 163 -10.77 14.24 -17.39
C VAL A 163 -10.34 14.12 -18.86
N GLN A 164 -9.70 13.00 -19.24
CA GLN A 164 -9.35 12.75 -20.64
C GLN A 164 -10.59 12.56 -21.52
N LEU A 165 -11.58 11.82 -21.03
CA LEU A 165 -12.84 11.60 -21.73
C LEU A 165 -13.60 12.91 -21.97
N ARG A 166 -13.61 13.81 -20.99
CA ARG A 166 -14.18 15.15 -21.11
C ARG A 166 -13.54 15.95 -22.23
N LYS A 167 -12.21 15.97 -22.30
CA LYS A 167 -11.51 16.66 -23.38
C LYS A 167 -11.93 16.14 -24.76
N ILE A 168 -12.05 14.82 -24.90
CA ILE A 168 -12.51 14.19 -26.15
C ILE A 168 -13.97 14.57 -26.46
N ALA A 169 -14.83 14.65 -25.43
CA ALA A 169 -16.23 15.07 -25.60
C ALA A 169 -16.36 16.54 -26.00
N GLU A 170 -15.57 17.43 -25.41
CA GLU A 170 -15.51 18.85 -25.76
C GLU A 170 -15.01 19.05 -27.19
N ASP A 171 -13.96 18.34 -27.61
CA ASP A 171 -13.42 18.40 -28.97
C ASP A 171 -14.43 17.88 -30.01
N ASN A 172 -15.29 16.92 -29.65
CA ASN A 172 -16.31 16.37 -30.53
C ASN A 172 -17.58 17.24 -30.62
N GLY A 173 -17.90 17.97 -29.55
CA GLY A 173 -19.05 18.88 -29.50
C GLY A 173 -20.44 18.21 -29.45
N ASN A 174 -20.50 16.88 -29.25
CA ASN A 174 -21.78 16.18 -29.17
C ASN A 174 -22.44 16.34 -27.79
N GLU A 175 -23.66 16.88 -27.76
CA GLU A 175 -24.39 17.17 -26.52
C GLU A 175 -24.67 15.92 -25.68
N ARG A 176 -24.99 14.78 -26.32
CA ARG A 176 -25.28 13.53 -25.63
C ARG A 176 -24.03 12.92 -25.00
N PHE A 177 -22.90 13.03 -25.69
CA PHE A 177 -21.62 12.58 -25.16
C PHE A 177 -21.18 13.45 -23.97
N LEU A 178 -21.28 14.77 -24.11
CA LEU A 178 -21.00 15.73 -23.04
C LEU A 178 -21.89 15.50 -21.82
N GLU A 179 -23.18 15.23 -22.03
CA GLU A 179 -24.12 14.89 -20.96
C GLU A 179 -23.69 13.62 -20.21
N GLY A 180 -23.34 12.55 -20.93
CA GLY A 180 -22.85 11.31 -20.33
C GLY A 180 -21.59 11.51 -19.50
N VAL A 181 -20.62 12.29 -20.00
CA VAL A 181 -19.41 12.63 -19.24
C VAL A 181 -19.73 13.47 -18.01
N ARG A 182 -20.59 14.48 -18.15
CA ARG A 182 -21.01 15.33 -17.03
C ARG A 182 -21.66 14.52 -15.91
N ILE A 183 -22.53 13.56 -16.23
CA ILE A 183 -23.15 12.66 -15.24
C ILE A 183 -22.07 11.86 -14.49
N ILE A 184 -21.06 11.35 -15.20
CA ILE A 184 -19.93 10.65 -14.58
C ILE A 184 -19.17 11.58 -13.64
N GLU A 185 -18.89 12.83 -14.06
CA GLU A 185 -18.21 13.82 -13.22
C GLU A 185 -19.02 14.20 -11.98
N GLU A 186 -20.31 14.47 -12.14
CA GLU A 186 -21.21 14.81 -11.03
C GLU A 186 -21.41 13.64 -10.06
N SER A 187 -21.28 12.41 -10.54
CA SER A 187 -21.32 11.22 -9.70
C SER A 187 -20.03 11.02 -8.88
N TYR A 188 -18.94 11.76 -9.15
CA TYR A 188 -17.67 11.58 -8.45
C TYR A 188 -17.78 11.93 -6.96
N GLN A 189 -17.49 10.94 -6.11
CA GLN A 189 -17.46 11.04 -4.66
C GLN A 189 -16.18 10.39 -4.12
N PRO A 190 -15.08 11.14 -3.97
CA PRO A 190 -13.84 10.59 -3.46
C PRO A 190 -13.99 10.15 -2.01
N THR A 191 -13.52 8.93 -1.71
CA THR A 191 -13.51 8.37 -0.36
C THR A 191 -12.13 8.52 0.25
N VAL A 192 -12.05 9.02 1.49
CA VAL A 192 -10.78 9.12 2.21
C VAL A 192 -10.30 7.72 2.57
N SER A 193 -9.10 7.36 2.11
CA SER A 193 -8.53 6.03 2.33
C SER A 193 -7.54 5.99 3.50
N LYS A 194 -6.58 6.93 3.54
CA LYS A 194 -5.53 6.97 4.57
C LYS A 194 -5.12 8.40 4.87
N GLN A 195 -4.93 8.73 6.15
CA GLN A 195 -4.32 10.01 6.54
C GLN A 195 -2.80 9.87 6.64
N PHE A 196 -2.06 10.91 6.32
CA PHE A 196 -0.61 10.94 6.44
C PHE A 196 -0.11 12.24 7.08
N ILE A 197 1.07 12.14 7.69
CA ILE A 197 1.83 13.26 8.22
C ILE A 197 3.21 13.18 7.60
N ARG A 198 3.71 14.29 7.07
CA ARG A 198 5.11 14.46 6.68
C ARG A 198 5.71 15.57 7.52
N ALA A 199 6.81 15.30 8.19
CA ALA A 199 7.54 16.26 8.99
C ALA A 199 8.93 16.46 8.39
N GLU A 200 9.35 17.72 8.25
CA GLU A 200 10.61 18.10 7.62
C GLU A 200 11.27 19.23 8.41
N VAL A 201 12.59 19.14 8.56
CA VAL A 201 13.41 20.13 9.25
C VAL A 201 14.55 20.54 8.34
N ARG A 202 14.87 21.84 8.29
CA ARG A 202 16.03 22.33 7.55
C ARG A 202 17.33 21.88 8.22
N ASN A 203 18.28 21.40 7.42
CA ASN A 203 19.63 21.15 7.88
C ASN A 203 20.51 22.40 7.75
N ASP A 204 21.76 22.30 8.22
CA ASP A 204 22.74 23.41 8.20
C ASP A 204 23.05 23.92 6.78
N ASN A 205 22.80 23.11 5.75
CA ASN A 205 22.96 23.47 4.34
C ASN A 205 21.70 24.10 3.73
N GLY A 206 20.66 24.38 4.54
CA GLY A 206 19.39 24.95 4.11
C GLY A 206 18.46 23.98 3.37
N ALA A 207 18.82 22.70 3.25
CA ALA A 207 18.00 21.68 2.60
C ALA A 207 16.98 21.07 3.57
N TRP A 208 15.79 20.74 3.06
CA TRP A 208 14.76 20.03 3.83
C TRP A 208 15.17 18.57 4.05
N LYS A 209 15.27 18.15 5.30
CA LYS A 209 15.45 16.76 5.70
C LYS A 209 14.13 16.22 6.27
N GLN A 210 13.60 15.17 5.67
CA GLN A 210 12.42 14.48 6.15
C GLN A 210 12.75 13.73 7.46
N ILE A 211 11.86 13.82 8.44
CA ILE A 211 11.86 12.95 9.61
C ILE A 211 11.19 11.63 9.17
N PRO A 212 11.92 10.49 9.14
CA PRO A 212 11.33 9.22 8.78
C PRO A 212 10.32 8.80 9.85
N LEU A 213 9.09 8.54 9.41
CA LEU A 213 8.00 8.08 10.28
C LEU A 213 7.53 6.66 9.90
N GLY A 214 8.16 6.06 8.88
CA GLY A 214 7.95 4.69 8.45
C GLY A 214 9.22 3.87 8.58
N MET A 215 9.07 2.58 8.88
CA MET A 215 10.19 1.64 9.04
C MET A 215 11.01 1.39 7.77
N THR A 216 10.48 1.78 6.61
CA THR A 216 11.13 1.63 5.30
C THR A 216 11.86 2.90 4.86
N GLU A 217 11.77 3.98 5.63
CA GLU A 217 12.38 5.27 5.33
C GLU A 217 13.66 5.38 6.16
N SER A 218 14.83 5.26 5.52
CA SER A 218 16.15 5.36 6.15
C SER A 218 17.01 6.40 5.45
#